data_AF-A0A8S3HRZ2-F1
#
_entry.id   AF-A0A8S3HRZ2-F1
#
_cell.length_a   1.000
_cell.length_b   1.000
_cell.length_c   1.000
_cell.angle_alpha   90.00
_cell.angle_beta   90.00
_cell.angle_gamma   90.00
#
_symmetry.space_group_name_H-M   'P 1'
#
loop_
_entity.id
_entity.type
_entity.pdbx_description
1 polymer ?
#
loop_
_entity_poly.entity_id
_entity_poly.type
_entity_poly.pdbx_seq_one_letter_code
_entity_poly.pdbx_strand_id
1 'polypeptide(L)'
;MSKLDRRRKGVYGPSMGKKCIIFVDDLNMPAKEKYGSQPPIELLRQWLDQGYWFDRKDTSMITLLDLLFLGAMGPPGGGRNTITGRFARHCNIISIDSFSDETMQKIFTSIVDWHFARGFEASFQRVGRLLIQATMQIYKKACEQFLPTPQKSHYLFNLRDFSRVIRGVLLVPQTNLKEERKLYRLWVHEIYRVFYDRLIDDEDRSTFYSMVKEVMNETLKQDMNR
;
A
#
# COMPACT_ATOMS: atom_id res chain seq x y z
N MET A 1 -2.64 22.59 -16.43
CA MET A 1 -2.48 21.36 -17.24
C MET A 1 -1.01 21.17 -17.60
N SER A 2 -0.15 20.77 -16.65
CA SER A 2 1.31 20.73 -16.88
C SER A 2 1.82 19.47 -17.60
N LYS A 3 0.96 18.46 -17.81
CA LYS A 3 1.32 17.18 -18.42
C LYS A 3 0.71 16.93 -19.80
N LEU A 4 -0.14 17.83 -20.30
CA LEU A 4 -0.76 17.72 -21.62
C LEU A 4 -0.30 18.88 -22.50
N ASP A 5 0.10 18.54 -23.71
CA ASP A 5 0.52 19.48 -24.72
C ASP A 5 -0.72 20.11 -25.37
N ARG A 6 -0.69 21.42 -25.55
CA ARG A 6 -1.70 22.12 -26.35
C ARG A 6 -1.39 21.89 -27.83
N ARG A 7 -2.14 21.01 -28.49
CA ARG A 7 -1.96 20.72 -29.93
C ARG A 7 -2.46 21.87 -30.81
N ARG A 8 -3.61 22.45 -30.43
CA ARG A 8 -4.22 23.64 -31.05
C ARG A 8 -5.12 24.34 -30.03
N LYS A 9 -5.68 25.51 -30.36
CA LYS A 9 -6.58 26.24 -29.46
C LYS A 9 -7.74 25.34 -29.03
N GLY A 10 -7.93 25.18 -27.72
CA GLY A 10 -8.99 24.34 -27.15
C GLY A 10 -8.75 22.82 -27.23
N VAL A 11 -7.63 22.33 -27.76
CA VAL A 11 -7.36 20.89 -27.88
C VAL A 11 -6.05 20.50 -27.21
N TYR A 12 -6.16 19.56 -26.28
CA TYR A 12 -5.07 19.10 -25.44
C TYR A 12 -4.92 17.59 -25.53
N GLY A 13 -3.69 17.11 -25.46
CA GLY A 13 -3.37 15.69 -25.45
C GLY A 13 -1.89 15.48 -25.17
N PRO A 14 -1.42 14.23 -25.03
CA PRO A 14 0.00 13.95 -24.97
C PRO A 14 0.70 14.31 -26.29
N SER A 15 2.04 14.28 -26.28
CA SER A 15 2.85 14.45 -27.48
C SER A 15 2.40 13.49 -28.60
N MET A 16 2.49 13.93 -29.85
CA MET A 16 1.97 13.19 -31.01
C MET A 16 2.50 11.75 -31.06
N GLY A 17 1.61 10.80 -31.35
CA GLY A 17 1.92 9.36 -31.39
C GLY A 17 1.94 8.67 -30.03
N LYS A 18 1.73 9.38 -28.92
CA LYS A 18 1.62 8.79 -27.57
C LYS A 18 0.18 8.77 -27.09
N LYS A 19 -0.12 7.88 -26.14
CA LYS A 19 -1.33 7.92 -25.30
C LYS A 19 -0.94 8.26 -23.87
N CYS A 20 -1.79 8.99 -23.16
CA CYS A 20 -1.58 9.29 -21.75
C CYS A 20 -2.64 8.59 -20.89
N ILE A 21 -2.19 7.89 -19.86
CA ILE A 21 -3.06 7.26 -18.88
C ILE A 21 -3.27 8.24 -17.73
N ILE A 22 -4.52 8.59 -17.48
CA ILE A 22 -4.95 9.33 -16.29
C ILE A 22 -5.30 8.28 -15.24
N PHE A 23 -4.39 8.12 -14.28
CA PHE A 23 -4.61 7.28 -13.11
C PHE A 23 -5.18 8.10 -11.96
N VAL A 24 -6.32 7.65 -11.42
CA VAL A 24 -6.95 8.22 -10.23
C VAL A 24 -6.95 7.16 -9.12
N ASP A 25 -6.15 7.40 -8.09
CA ASP A 25 -6.16 6.60 -6.87
C ASP A 25 -7.30 7.07 -5.94
N ASP A 26 -7.79 6.17 -5.09
CA ASP A 26 -8.90 6.40 -4.15
C ASP A 26 -10.10 7.13 -4.79
N LEU A 27 -10.58 6.62 -5.93
CA LEU A 27 -11.66 7.22 -6.72
C LEU A 27 -12.94 7.50 -5.91
N ASN A 28 -13.19 6.73 -4.86
CA ASN A 28 -14.37 6.83 -4.00
C ASN A 28 -14.15 7.64 -2.70
N MET A 29 -13.02 8.33 -2.55
CA MET A 29 -12.78 9.25 -1.44
C MET A 29 -13.62 10.54 -1.49
N PRO A 30 -13.95 11.15 -2.66
CA PRO A 30 -14.71 12.39 -2.69
C PRO A 30 -16.00 12.31 -1.87
N ALA A 31 -16.22 13.29 -0.99
CA ALA A 31 -17.41 13.37 -0.17
C ALA A 31 -18.66 13.57 -1.05
N LYS A 32 -19.76 12.94 -0.64
CA LYS A 32 -21.06 13.17 -1.25
C LYS A 32 -21.58 14.54 -0.82
N GLU A 33 -22.13 15.30 -1.76
CA GLU A 33 -22.88 16.52 -1.43
C GLU A 33 -24.21 16.18 -0.74
N LYS A 34 -24.95 17.21 -0.31
CA LYS A 34 -26.27 17.06 0.33
C LYS A 34 -27.25 16.15 -0.42
N TYR A 35 -27.15 16.12 -1.75
CA TYR A 35 -28.00 15.34 -2.65
C TYR A 35 -27.38 14.01 -3.10
N GLY A 36 -26.22 13.62 -2.55
CA GLY A 36 -25.60 12.32 -2.82
C GLY A 36 -24.64 12.29 -4.01
N SER A 37 -24.53 13.36 -4.80
CA SER A 37 -23.59 13.44 -5.92
C SER A 37 -22.15 13.59 -5.47
N GLN A 38 -21.22 13.18 -6.33
CA GLN A 38 -19.78 13.39 -6.15
C GLN A 38 -19.26 14.22 -7.33
N PRO A 39 -19.22 15.57 -7.24
CA PRO A 39 -18.88 16.44 -8.36
C PRO A 39 -17.57 16.09 -9.09
N PRO A 40 -16.48 15.66 -8.40
CA PRO A 40 -15.27 15.23 -9.09
C PRO A 40 -15.48 14.01 -10.01
N ILE A 41 -16.31 13.05 -9.60
CA ILE A 41 -16.63 11.86 -10.39
C ILE A 41 -17.52 12.23 -11.58
N GLU A 42 -18.46 13.16 -11.39
CA GLU A 42 -19.31 13.65 -12.48
C GLU A 42 -18.52 14.42 -13.54
N LEU A 43 -17.47 15.15 -13.15
CA LEU A 43 -16.54 15.79 -14.08
C LEU A 43 -15.75 14.75 -14.91
N LEU A 44 -15.29 13.68 -14.27
CA LEU A 44 -14.65 12.57 -14.97
C LEU A 44 -15.64 11.89 -15.93
N ARG A 45 -16.88 11.65 -15.48
CA ARG A 45 -17.95 11.10 -16.33
C ARG A 45 -18.21 11.98 -17.54
N GLN A 46 -18.28 13.31 -17.36
CA GLN A 46 -18.47 14.25 -18.46
C GLN A 46 -17.40 14.08 -19.54
N TRP A 47 -16.14 13.92 -19.14
CA TRP A 47 -15.06 13.68 -20.09
C TRP A 47 -15.18 12.31 -20.77
N LEU A 48 -15.52 11.25 -20.03
CA LEU A 48 -15.71 9.91 -20.62
C LEU A 48 -16.89 9.87 -21.61
N ASP A 49 -17.96 10.62 -21.35
CA ASP A 49 -19.13 10.72 -22.22
C ASP A 49 -18.88 11.58 -23.46
N GLN A 50 -18.20 12.72 -23.29
CA GLN A 50 -18.18 13.79 -24.30
C GLN A 50 -16.80 14.04 -24.93
N GLY A 51 -15.71 13.60 -24.31
CA GLY A 51 -14.35 13.87 -24.77
C GLY A 51 -13.85 15.30 -24.56
N TYR A 52 -14.60 16.14 -23.83
CA TYR A 52 -14.22 17.52 -23.53
C TYR A 52 -14.70 18.00 -22.15
N TRP A 53 -14.09 19.08 -21.69
CA TRP A 53 -14.52 19.89 -20.55
C TRP A 53 -14.77 21.34 -20.97
N PHE A 54 -15.32 22.12 -20.05
CA PHE A 54 -15.40 23.57 -20.19
C PHE A 54 -14.39 24.25 -19.28
N ASP A 55 -13.70 25.27 -19.79
CA ASP A 55 -12.86 26.13 -18.95
C ASP A 55 -13.74 26.88 -17.94
N ARG A 56 -13.30 26.91 -16.68
CA ARG A 56 -14.05 27.61 -15.63
C ARG A 56 -13.98 29.14 -15.76
N LYS A 57 -13.01 29.69 -16.50
CA LYS A 57 -12.80 31.13 -16.63
C LYS A 57 -13.66 31.75 -17.74
N ASP A 58 -13.64 31.15 -18.92
CA ASP A 58 -14.24 31.71 -20.13
C ASP A 58 -15.24 30.78 -20.81
N THR A 59 -15.60 29.67 -20.14
CA THR A 59 -16.53 28.64 -20.63
C THR A 59 -16.18 28.06 -22.00
N SER A 60 -14.94 28.24 -22.44
CA SER A 60 -14.47 27.68 -23.70
C SER A 60 -14.34 26.16 -23.64
N MET A 61 -14.59 25.50 -24.77
CA MET A 61 -14.49 24.05 -24.87
C MET A 61 -13.01 23.61 -24.89
N ILE A 62 -12.70 22.62 -24.06
CA ILE A 62 -11.40 21.98 -23.93
C ILE A 62 -11.55 20.51 -24.33
N THR A 63 -11.21 20.19 -25.58
CA THR A 63 -11.20 18.80 -26.09
C THR A 63 -9.95 18.08 -25.63
N LEU A 64 -10.12 16.84 -25.16
CA LEU A 64 -9.08 16.00 -24.63
C LEU A 64 -8.90 14.76 -25.53
N LEU A 65 -7.72 14.63 -26.15
CA LEU A 65 -7.41 13.57 -27.11
C LEU A 65 -6.31 12.64 -26.60
N ASP A 66 -6.35 11.38 -27.06
CA ASP A 66 -5.36 10.33 -26.77
C ASP A 66 -5.14 10.06 -25.28
N LEU A 67 -6.24 10.08 -24.52
CA LEU A 67 -6.26 9.80 -23.09
C LEU A 67 -6.97 8.49 -22.79
N LEU A 68 -6.48 7.78 -21.78
CA LEU A 68 -7.10 6.58 -21.22
C LEU A 68 -7.33 6.79 -19.73
N PHE A 69 -8.50 6.41 -19.24
CA PHE A 69 -8.81 6.49 -17.82
C PHE A 69 -8.49 5.16 -17.12
N LEU A 70 -7.84 5.26 -15.95
CA LEU A 70 -7.63 4.15 -15.04
C LEU A 70 -7.96 4.63 -13.62
N GLY A 71 -8.86 3.93 -12.92
CA GLY A 71 -9.23 4.23 -11.55
C GLY A 71 -8.93 3.08 -10.61
N ALA A 72 -8.49 3.38 -9.40
CA ALA A 72 -8.40 2.43 -8.29
C ALA A 72 -9.21 2.97 -7.10
N MET A 73 -9.83 2.06 -6.34
CA MET A 73 -10.53 2.40 -5.10
C MET A 73 -10.59 1.20 -4.16
N GLY A 74 -10.59 1.49 -2.86
CA GLY A 74 -10.93 0.48 -1.86
C GLY A 74 -12.43 0.16 -1.87
N PRO A 75 -12.85 -1.00 -1.35
CA PRO A 75 -14.27 -1.33 -1.22
C PRO A 75 -15.02 -0.28 -0.38
N PRO A 76 -16.32 -0.06 -0.64
CA PRO A 76 -17.13 0.88 0.13
C PRO A 76 -17.23 0.44 1.60
N GLY A 77 -17.19 1.41 2.52
CA GLY A 77 -17.11 1.16 3.96
C GLY A 77 -15.94 1.89 4.63
N GLY A 78 -15.95 1.98 5.97
CA GLY A 78 -14.85 2.61 6.73
C GLY A 78 -14.55 4.06 6.32
N GLY A 79 -15.57 4.83 5.92
CA GLY A 79 -15.41 6.21 5.42
C GLY A 79 -15.28 6.34 3.90
N ARG A 80 -15.18 5.23 3.15
CA ARG A 80 -15.19 5.24 1.68
C ARG A 80 -16.60 5.16 1.11
N ASN A 81 -16.89 6.00 0.11
CA ASN A 81 -18.20 6.10 -0.50
C ASN A 81 -18.43 5.04 -1.60
N THR A 82 -19.69 4.82 -1.96
CA THR A 82 -20.05 4.11 -3.20
C THR A 82 -20.02 5.08 -4.39
N ILE A 83 -19.41 4.67 -5.50
CA ILE A 83 -19.45 5.43 -6.76
C ILE A 83 -20.80 5.30 -7.45
N THR A 84 -21.14 6.26 -8.32
CA THR A 84 -22.42 6.22 -9.04
C THR A 84 -22.40 5.16 -10.16
N GLY A 85 -23.52 4.45 -10.34
CA GLY A 85 -23.65 3.46 -11.42
C GLY A 85 -23.48 4.07 -12.83
N ARG A 86 -23.82 5.36 -12.99
CA ARG A 86 -23.61 6.12 -14.22
C ARG A 86 -22.14 6.28 -14.59
N PHE A 87 -21.26 6.39 -13.60
CA PHE A 87 -19.82 6.42 -13.84
C PHE A 87 -19.29 5.00 -14.07
N ALA A 88 -19.70 4.05 -13.22
CA ALA A 88 -19.26 2.66 -13.27
C ALA A 88 -19.50 2.00 -14.64
N ARG A 89 -20.60 2.32 -15.35
CA ARG A 89 -20.89 1.76 -16.69
C ARG A 89 -19.82 2.06 -17.75
N HIS A 90 -18.99 3.09 -17.57
CA HIS A 90 -17.91 3.42 -18.50
C HIS A 90 -16.62 2.64 -18.22
N CYS A 91 -16.58 1.87 -17.14
CA CYS A 91 -15.40 1.16 -16.68
C CYS A 91 -15.65 -0.34 -16.60
N ASN A 92 -14.61 -1.13 -16.89
CA ASN A 92 -14.57 -2.52 -16.48
C ASN A 92 -14.08 -2.58 -15.03
N ILE A 93 -14.84 -3.18 -14.14
CA ILE A 93 -14.48 -3.31 -12.72
C ILE A 93 -13.74 -4.64 -12.53
N ILE A 94 -12.51 -4.56 -12.04
CA ILE A 94 -11.69 -5.71 -11.68
C ILE A 94 -11.43 -5.65 -10.18
N SER A 95 -11.82 -6.71 -9.46
CA SER A 95 -11.58 -6.83 -8.02
C SER A 95 -10.25 -7.52 -7.77
N ILE A 96 -9.45 -6.95 -6.87
CA ILE A 96 -8.19 -7.54 -6.39
C ILE A 96 -8.45 -8.03 -4.96
N ASP A 97 -8.31 -9.34 -4.76
CA ASP A 97 -8.41 -9.94 -3.43
C ASP A 97 -7.06 -9.85 -2.69
N SER A 98 -7.12 -10.06 -1.38
CA SER A 98 -5.95 -10.30 -0.54
C SER A 98 -5.10 -11.46 -1.08
N PHE A 99 -3.78 -11.33 -0.96
CA PHE A 99 -2.87 -12.38 -1.38
C PHE A 99 -2.92 -13.57 -0.42
N SER A 100 -2.76 -14.79 -0.97
CA SER A 100 -2.53 -15.96 -0.14
C SER A 100 -1.20 -15.87 0.61
N ASP A 101 -1.09 -16.61 1.71
CA ASP A 101 0.13 -16.63 2.52
C ASP A 101 1.34 -17.11 1.72
N GLU A 102 1.16 -18.13 0.88
CA GLU A 102 2.21 -18.68 0.04
C GLU A 102 2.68 -17.64 -0.97
N THR A 103 1.75 -16.87 -1.53
CA THR A 103 2.05 -15.80 -2.48
C THR A 103 2.84 -14.69 -1.80
N MET A 104 2.40 -14.24 -0.63
CA MET A 104 3.11 -13.22 0.15
C MET A 104 4.50 -13.71 0.54
N GLN A 105 4.61 -14.94 1.06
CA GLN A 105 5.88 -15.54 1.45
C GLN A 105 6.84 -15.62 0.27
N LYS A 106 6.36 -16.04 -0.91
CA LYS A 106 7.17 -16.14 -2.13
C LYS A 106 7.67 -14.78 -2.59
N ILE A 107 6.81 -13.75 -2.61
CA ILE A 107 7.17 -12.39 -3.01
C ILE A 107 8.29 -11.85 -2.11
N PHE A 108 8.07 -11.85 -0.79
CA PHE A 108 9.04 -11.25 0.13
C PHE A 108 10.30 -12.08 0.31
N THR A 109 10.22 -13.41 0.23
CA THR A 109 11.40 -14.27 0.21
C THR A 109 12.28 -13.97 -1.00
N SER A 110 11.69 -13.80 -2.18
CA SER A 110 12.44 -13.47 -3.40
C SER A 110 13.19 -12.14 -3.27
N ILE A 111 12.57 -11.13 -2.65
CA ILE A 111 13.18 -9.82 -2.41
C ILE A 111 14.36 -9.94 -1.43
N VAL A 112 14.16 -10.65 -0.32
CA VAL A 112 15.18 -10.83 0.72
C VAL A 112 16.36 -11.67 0.22
N ASP A 113 16.09 -12.76 -0.49
CA ASP A 113 17.13 -13.59 -1.11
C ASP A 113 17.97 -12.77 -2.10
N TRP A 114 17.33 -11.96 -2.95
CA TRP A 114 18.04 -11.09 -3.89
C TRP A 114 18.95 -10.08 -3.17
N HIS A 115 18.52 -9.52 -2.04
CA HIS A 115 19.32 -8.58 -1.28
C HIS A 115 20.52 -9.25 -0.60
N PHE A 116 20.29 -10.34 0.14
CA PHE A 116 21.37 -11.05 0.85
C PHE A 116 22.27 -11.87 -0.08
N ALA A 117 21.91 -12.07 -1.35
CA ALA A 117 22.82 -12.57 -2.37
C ALA A 117 23.92 -11.56 -2.75
N ARG A 118 23.76 -10.27 -2.42
CA ARG A 118 24.70 -9.21 -2.81
C ARG A 118 25.75 -8.99 -1.74
N GLY A 119 26.75 -9.88 -1.70
CA GLY A 119 27.99 -9.73 -0.92
C GLY A 119 27.86 -9.91 0.59
N PHE A 120 26.71 -10.38 1.07
CA PHE A 120 26.57 -10.90 2.44
C PHE A 120 27.00 -12.37 2.51
N GLU A 121 27.33 -12.85 3.71
CA GLU A 121 27.58 -14.28 3.94
C GLU A 121 26.30 -15.11 3.68
N ALA A 122 26.49 -16.35 3.22
CA ALA A 122 25.38 -17.25 2.89
C ALA A 122 24.45 -17.55 4.08
N SER A 123 24.96 -17.43 5.31
CA SER A 123 24.18 -17.54 6.54
C SER A 123 23.03 -16.52 6.61
N PHE A 124 23.25 -15.29 6.15
CA PHE A 124 22.24 -14.23 6.15
C PHE A 124 21.06 -14.51 5.21
N GLN A 125 21.27 -15.25 4.11
CA GLN A 125 20.17 -15.67 3.24
C GLN A 125 19.22 -16.62 3.98
N ARG A 126 19.78 -17.60 4.70
CA ARG A 126 18.99 -18.53 5.54
C ARG A 126 18.22 -17.76 6.62
N VAL A 127 18.89 -16.84 7.32
CA VAL A 127 18.25 -16.00 8.35
C VAL A 127 17.15 -15.13 7.74
N GLY A 128 17.40 -14.52 6.59
CA GLY A 128 16.42 -13.69 5.87
C GLY A 128 15.12 -14.44 5.57
N ARG A 129 15.20 -15.69 5.13
CA ARG A 129 14.01 -16.54 4.90
C ARG A 129 13.22 -16.81 6.19
N LEU A 130 13.92 -17.08 7.30
CA LEU A 130 13.31 -17.24 8.61
C LEU A 130 12.63 -15.95 9.09
N LEU A 131 13.24 -14.78 8.80
CA LEU A 131 12.62 -13.49 9.12
C LEU A 131 11.32 -13.25 8.36
N ILE A 132 11.20 -13.70 7.11
CA ILE A 132 9.92 -13.61 6.36
C ILE A 132 8.84 -14.44 7.04
N GLN A 133 9.16 -15.66 7.47
CA GLN A 133 8.24 -16.52 8.23
C GLN A 133 7.82 -15.87 9.55
N ALA A 134 8.79 -15.37 10.33
CA ALA A 134 8.53 -14.68 11.59
C ALA A 134 7.67 -13.42 11.41
N THR A 135 7.96 -12.62 10.37
CA THR A 135 7.17 -11.42 10.04
C THR A 135 5.74 -11.78 9.66
N MET A 136 5.53 -12.89 8.94
CA MET A 136 4.18 -13.39 8.60
C MET A 136 3.38 -13.78 9.83
N GLN A 137 4.00 -14.51 10.76
CA GLN A 137 3.34 -14.90 12.01
C GLN A 137 2.93 -13.67 12.84
N ILE A 138 3.83 -12.70 13.01
CA ILE A 138 3.51 -11.47 13.74
C ILE A 138 2.43 -10.68 13.03
N TYR A 139 2.53 -10.51 11.71
CA TYR A 139 1.53 -9.78 10.92
C TYR A 139 0.13 -10.37 11.10
N LYS A 140 0.00 -11.70 10.99
CA LYS A 140 -1.29 -12.39 11.18
C LYS A 140 -1.83 -12.24 12.59
N LYS A 141 -1.02 -12.58 13.59
CA LYS A 141 -1.43 -12.46 15.00
C LYS A 141 -1.82 -11.02 15.34
N ALA A 142 -1.09 -10.02 14.81
CA ALA A 142 -1.42 -8.62 15.00
C ALA A 142 -2.75 -8.22 14.32
N CYS A 143 -3.00 -8.68 13.09
CA CYS A 143 -4.27 -8.43 12.39
C CYS A 143 -5.48 -9.07 13.10
N GLU A 144 -5.30 -10.25 13.70
CA GLU A 144 -6.36 -10.96 14.42
C GLU A 144 -6.63 -10.34 15.80
N GLN A 145 -5.59 -9.94 16.52
CA GLN A 145 -5.70 -9.51 17.91
C GLN A 145 -5.99 -8.01 18.06
N PHE A 146 -5.40 -7.16 17.20
CA PHE A 146 -5.52 -5.70 17.29
C PHE A 146 -6.52 -5.19 16.25
N LEU A 147 -7.81 -5.42 16.53
CA LEU A 147 -8.89 -4.98 15.65
C LEU A 147 -9.16 -3.47 15.79
N PRO A 148 -9.51 -2.78 14.68
CA PRO A 148 -9.87 -1.38 14.71
C PRO A 148 -11.22 -1.19 15.43
N THR A 149 -11.19 -0.54 16.59
CA THR A 149 -12.40 -0.11 17.32
C THR A 149 -12.60 1.41 17.18
N PRO A 150 -13.77 1.98 17.51
CA PRO A 150 -13.94 3.44 17.49
C PRO A 150 -12.91 4.20 18.35
N GLN A 151 -12.45 3.59 19.46
CA GLN A 151 -11.39 4.15 20.31
C GLN A 151 -9.98 3.94 19.72
N LYS A 152 -9.78 2.87 18.93
CA LYS A 152 -8.50 2.43 18.36
C LYS A 152 -8.57 2.32 16.83
N SER A 153 -9.12 3.33 16.17
CA SER A 153 -9.43 3.27 14.73
C SER A 153 -8.19 3.18 13.82
N HIS A 154 -7.02 3.50 14.35
CA HIS A 154 -5.72 3.46 13.67
C HIS A 154 -5.04 2.08 13.74
N TYR A 155 -5.65 1.09 14.40
CA TYR A 155 -5.19 -0.31 14.43
C TYR A 155 -5.55 -1.02 13.13
N LEU A 156 -5.09 -0.46 12.02
CA LEU A 156 -5.30 -0.97 10.68
C LEU A 156 -3.96 -1.46 10.14
N PHE A 157 -3.77 -2.76 10.19
CA PHE A 157 -2.59 -3.42 9.63
C PHE A 157 -2.88 -3.96 8.24
N ASN A 158 -1.98 -3.72 7.29
CA ASN A 158 -2.11 -4.21 5.93
C ASN A 158 -0.74 -4.58 5.34
N LEU A 159 -0.72 -5.06 4.10
CA LEU A 159 0.49 -5.48 3.39
C LEU A 159 1.61 -4.42 3.34
N ARG A 160 1.26 -3.13 3.39
CA ARG A 160 2.25 -2.04 3.44
C ARG A 160 3.09 -2.12 4.71
N ASP A 161 2.52 -2.60 5.81
CA ASP A 161 3.21 -2.73 7.09
C ASP A 161 4.21 -3.88 7.05
N PHE A 162 3.81 -5.01 6.51
CA PHE A 162 4.73 -6.10 6.17
C PHE A 162 5.89 -5.58 5.29
N SER A 163 5.57 -4.85 4.21
CA SER A 163 6.57 -4.30 3.30
C SER A 163 7.51 -3.28 3.98
N ARG A 164 7.00 -2.48 4.93
CA ARG A 164 7.81 -1.52 5.69
C ARG A 164 8.83 -2.21 6.58
N VAL A 165 8.44 -3.27 7.29
CA VAL A 165 9.38 -4.05 8.12
C VAL A 165 10.50 -4.61 7.26
N ILE A 166 10.15 -5.29 6.16
CA ILE A 166 11.15 -5.88 5.27
C ILE A 166 12.03 -4.78 4.68
N ARG A 167 11.44 -3.70 4.15
CA ARG A 167 12.21 -2.58 3.60
C ARG A 167 13.19 -2.00 4.63
N GLY A 168 12.77 -1.82 5.89
CA GLY A 168 13.64 -1.34 6.97
C GLY A 168 14.84 -2.24 7.20
N VAL A 169 14.61 -3.56 7.25
CA VAL A 169 15.70 -4.55 7.38
C VAL A 169 16.67 -4.47 6.20
N LEU A 170 16.18 -4.26 4.98
CA LEU A 170 17.00 -4.18 3.76
C LEU A 170 17.80 -2.88 3.60
N LEU A 171 17.67 -1.90 4.50
CA LEU A 171 18.45 -0.66 4.44
C LEU A 171 19.87 -0.82 4.99
N VAL A 172 20.16 -1.91 5.71
CA VAL A 172 21.49 -2.13 6.30
C VAL A 172 22.51 -2.53 5.23
N PRO A 173 23.65 -1.83 5.12
CA PRO A 173 24.70 -2.22 4.17
C PRO A 173 25.49 -3.42 4.68
N GLN A 174 26.01 -4.24 3.75
CA GLN A 174 26.84 -5.42 4.05
C GLN A 174 28.03 -5.13 4.97
N THR A 175 28.60 -3.93 4.89
CA THR A 175 29.77 -3.52 5.68
C THR A 175 29.49 -3.49 7.18
N ASN A 176 28.23 -3.29 7.56
CA ASN A 176 27.80 -3.07 8.94
C ASN A 176 27.13 -4.31 9.54
N LEU A 177 26.79 -5.31 8.72
CA LEU A 177 26.10 -6.52 9.14
C LEU A 177 27.06 -7.73 9.11
N LYS A 178 27.85 -7.87 10.17
CA LYS A 178 28.82 -8.97 10.34
C LYS A 178 28.35 -10.12 11.23
N GLU A 179 27.27 -9.90 11.98
CA GLU A 179 26.76 -10.88 12.95
C GLU A 179 25.26 -11.10 12.71
N GLU A 180 24.83 -12.35 12.65
CA GLU A 180 23.41 -12.71 12.54
C GLU A 180 22.57 -12.07 13.66
N ARG A 181 23.15 -11.97 14.86
CA ARG A 181 22.48 -11.37 16.02
C ARG A 181 22.09 -9.91 15.82
N LYS A 182 22.90 -9.14 15.07
CA LYS A 182 22.55 -7.75 14.71
C LYS A 182 21.35 -7.72 13.78
N LEU A 183 21.20 -8.71 12.89
CA LEU A 183 20.06 -8.83 12.00
C LEU A 183 18.76 -9.14 12.77
N TYR A 184 18.80 -10.06 13.74
CA TYR A 184 17.64 -10.33 14.60
C TYR A 184 17.22 -9.09 15.39
N ARG A 185 18.18 -8.36 15.99
CA ARG A 185 17.90 -7.11 16.72
C ARG A 185 17.33 -6.02 15.81
N LEU A 186 17.84 -5.89 14.59
CA LEU A 186 17.31 -4.96 13.59
C LEU A 186 15.87 -5.33 13.22
N TRP A 187 15.60 -6.61 12.98
CA TRP A 187 14.25 -7.07 12.68
C TRP A 187 13.26 -6.77 13.83
N VAL A 188 13.64 -7.07 15.08
CA VAL A 188 12.81 -6.71 16.24
C VAL A 188 12.56 -5.20 16.28
N HIS A 189 13.59 -4.38 16.06
CA HIS A 189 13.44 -2.93 16.00
C HIS A 189 12.40 -2.50 14.95
N GLU A 190 12.51 -3.01 13.71
CA GLU A 190 11.58 -2.66 12.63
C GLU A 190 10.14 -3.13 12.92
N ILE A 191 9.97 -4.31 13.51
CA ILE A 191 8.67 -4.80 13.95
C ILE A 191 8.04 -3.84 14.97
N TYR A 192 8.81 -3.36 15.94
CA TYR A 192 8.33 -2.41 16.94
C TYR A 192 7.95 -1.07 16.29
N ARG A 193 8.81 -0.53 15.42
CA ARG A 193 8.54 0.73 14.73
C ARG A 193 7.29 0.70 13.86
N VAL A 194 6.95 -0.45 13.28
CA VAL A 194 5.80 -0.56 12.38
C VAL A 194 4.51 -0.87 13.13
N PHE A 195 4.55 -1.80 14.10
CA PHE A 195 3.37 -2.31 14.79
C PHE A 195 3.22 -1.73 16.20
N TYR A 196 4.25 -1.84 17.04
CA TYR A 196 4.21 -1.45 18.45
C TYR A 196 3.97 0.05 18.63
N ASP A 197 4.62 0.90 17.84
CA ASP A 197 4.49 2.36 17.93
C ASP A 197 3.04 2.85 17.64
N ARG A 198 2.17 2.00 17.08
CA ARG A 198 0.73 2.32 16.92
C ARG A 198 -0.10 1.97 18.14
N LEU A 199 0.40 1.12 19.04
CA LEU A 199 -0.37 0.65 20.20
C LEU A 199 -0.38 1.72 21.28
N ILE A 200 -1.57 2.03 21.80
CA ILE A 200 -1.77 3.05 22.82
C ILE A 200 -1.74 2.43 24.22
N ASP A 201 -2.49 1.35 24.42
CA ASP A 201 -2.69 0.76 25.73
C ASP A 201 -1.51 -0.12 26.15
N ASP A 202 -1.17 -0.07 27.43
CA ASP A 202 -0.06 -0.85 27.97
C ASP A 202 -0.36 -2.36 27.96
N GLU A 203 -1.64 -2.75 28.03
CA GLU A 203 -2.08 -4.14 27.87
C GLU A 203 -1.83 -4.65 26.44
N ASP A 204 -2.18 -3.86 25.41
CA ASP A 204 -1.90 -4.20 24.01
C ASP A 204 -0.40 -4.31 23.76
N ARG A 205 0.38 -3.38 24.35
CA ARG A 205 1.84 -3.38 24.27
C ARG A 205 2.47 -4.60 24.93
N SER A 206 1.97 -5.00 26.09
CA SER A 206 2.43 -6.20 26.81
C SER A 206 2.11 -7.48 26.03
N THR A 207 0.91 -7.52 25.44
CA THR A 207 0.47 -8.58 24.55
C THR A 207 1.37 -8.69 23.32
N PHE A 208 1.64 -7.56 22.66
CA PHE A 208 2.55 -7.52 21.51
C PHE A 208 3.97 -7.97 21.87
N TYR A 209 4.48 -7.53 23.02
CA TYR A 209 5.78 -7.98 23.53
C TYR A 209 5.83 -9.51 23.67
N SER A 210 4.78 -10.10 24.26
CA SER A 210 4.66 -11.55 24.43
C SER A 210 4.61 -12.28 23.08
N MET A 211 3.88 -11.74 22.12
CA MET A 211 3.79 -12.25 20.75
C MET A 211 5.15 -12.25 20.04
N VAL A 212 5.93 -11.16 20.15
CA VAL A 212 7.27 -11.10 19.54
C VAL A 212 8.22 -12.10 20.21
N LYS A 213 8.16 -12.22 21.54
CA LYS A 213 8.99 -13.15 22.31
C LYS A 213 8.72 -14.61 21.93
N GLU A 214 7.45 -14.98 21.75
CA GLU A 214 7.03 -16.30 21.29
C GLU A 214 7.61 -16.61 19.90
N VAL A 215 7.40 -15.71 18.93
CA VAL A 215 7.90 -15.88 17.55
C VAL A 215 9.43 -15.96 17.49
N MET A 216 10.13 -15.16 18.29
CA MET A 216 11.60 -15.22 18.41
C MET A 216 12.08 -16.60 18.89
N ASN A 217 11.41 -17.19 19.87
CA ASN A 217 11.78 -18.50 20.42
C ASN A 217 11.41 -19.65 19.47
N GLU A 218 10.20 -19.63 18.89
CA GLU A 218 9.68 -20.73 18.07
C GLU A 218 10.31 -20.77 16.67
N THR A 219 10.31 -19.64 15.98
CA THR A 219 10.70 -19.57 14.57
C THR A 219 12.19 -19.26 14.42
N LEU A 220 12.72 -18.34 15.23
CA LEU A 220 14.11 -17.90 15.13
C LEU A 220 15.05 -18.65 16.07
N LYS A 221 14.52 -19.39 17.06
CA LYS A 221 15.29 -20.10 18.10
C LYS A 221 16.28 -19.19 18.82
N GLN A 222 15.90 -17.93 19.04
CA GLN A 222 16.70 -16.93 19.73
C GLN A 222 15.95 -16.38 20.93
N ASP A 223 16.66 -16.19 22.04
CA ASP A 223 16.10 -15.52 23.22
C ASP A 223 16.14 -14.00 23.00
N MET A 224 14.97 -13.37 23.13
CA MET A 224 14.81 -11.92 23.00
C MET A 224 15.58 -11.13 24.05
N ASN A 225 15.79 -11.71 25.24
CA ASN A 225 16.40 -11.06 26.38
C ASN A 225 17.94 -11.19 26.43
N ARG A 226 18.54 -11.95 25.50
CA ARG A 226 19.96 -12.28 25.55
C ARG A 226 20.79 -11.66 24.45
#